data_AF-A0A7W6UTZ4-F1
#
_entry.id   AF-A0A7W6UTZ4-F1
#
_cell.length_a   1.000
_cell.length_b   1.000
_cell.length_c   1.000
_cell.angle_alpha   90.00
_cell.angle_beta   90.00
_cell.angle_gamma   90.00
#
_symmetry.space_group_name_H-M   'P 1'
#
loop_
_entity.id
_entity.type
_entity.pdbx_description
1 polymer ?
#
loop_
_entity_poly.entity_id
_entity_poly.type
_entity_poly.pdbx_seq_one_letter_code
_entity_poly.pdbx_strand_id
1 'polypeptide(L)'
;MSAYAYYPFVADTATLALNGSTHGGGVTVVASRAAGITMTLPKCLGHGTEFDIYVGTSITSNALIIQCADSVDVMAGVAYVAQDAGDTVAAYETAADSDTITLNGSTRGGIRGDRIKIKAVQAGVWSVQVFSSGTGTEVTPFAATV
;
A
#
# COMPACT_ATOMS: atom_id res chain seq x y z
N MET A 1 -12.31 30.65 6.88
CA MET A 1 -11.89 29.23 6.97
C MET A 1 -10.96 28.97 5.80
N SER A 2 -9.71 28.62 6.10
CA SER A 2 -8.69 28.36 5.07
C SER A 2 -9.10 27.16 4.21
N ALA A 3 -8.97 27.28 2.89
CA ALA A 3 -9.10 26.13 2.00
C ALA A 3 -8.07 25.08 2.43
N TYR A 4 -8.53 23.90 2.87
CA TYR A 4 -7.65 22.75 3.03
C TYR A 4 -7.12 22.41 1.65
N ALA A 5 -5.86 22.75 1.38
CA ALA A 5 -5.21 22.37 0.14
C ALA A 5 -4.77 20.92 0.29
N TYR A 6 -5.63 19.98 -0.12
CA TYR A 6 -5.33 18.55 -0.21
C TYR A 6 -4.35 18.29 -1.36
N TYR A 7 -3.15 18.87 -1.29
CA TYR A 7 -2.09 18.57 -2.24
C TYR A 7 -1.58 17.14 -2.01
N PRO A 8 -1.29 16.38 -3.07
CA PRO A 8 -0.65 15.09 -2.93
C PRO A 8 0.75 15.23 -2.32
N PHE A 9 1.14 14.26 -1.50
CA PHE A 9 2.52 14.12 -1.04
C PHE A 9 3.28 13.24 -2.02
N VAL A 10 4.40 13.72 -2.57
CA VAL A 10 5.22 12.93 -3.49
C VAL A 10 6.33 12.23 -2.70
N ALA A 11 6.33 10.89 -2.72
CA ALA A 11 7.37 10.07 -2.13
C ALA A 11 8.38 9.65 -3.21
N ASP A 12 9.62 10.14 -3.13
CA ASP A 12 10.70 9.92 -4.09
C ASP A 12 12.00 9.39 -3.45
N THR A 13 12.01 9.17 -2.14
CA THR A 13 13.10 8.56 -1.38
C THR A 13 12.94 7.03 -1.28
N ALA A 14 14.01 6.33 -0.90
CA ALA A 14 13.97 4.87 -0.75
C ALA A 14 13.13 4.40 0.46
N THR A 15 12.95 5.26 1.47
CA THR A 15 12.24 4.95 2.71
C THR A 15 11.37 6.13 3.13
N LEU A 16 10.17 5.83 3.63
CA LEU A 16 9.23 6.81 4.16
C LEU A 16 8.54 6.26 5.41
N ALA A 17 8.65 6.96 6.54
CA ALA A 17 7.81 6.70 7.70
C ALA A 17 6.48 7.48 7.56
N LEU A 18 5.37 6.76 7.40
CA LEU A 18 4.05 7.35 7.28
C LEU A 18 3.59 7.90 8.64
N ASN A 19 2.81 8.97 8.60
CA ASN A 19 2.24 9.60 9.79
C ASN A 19 0.92 10.29 9.44
N GLY A 20 -0.02 10.30 10.39
CA GLY A 20 -1.37 10.80 10.14
C GLY A 20 -1.44 12.30 9.87
N SER A 21 -0.49 13.11 10.35
CA SER A 21 -0.51 14.57 10.19
C SER A 21 -0.09 15.04 8.79
N THR A 22 0.82 14.33 8.13
CA THR A 22 1.37 14.72 6.82
C THR A 22 0.80 13.86 5.70
N HIS A 23 0.62 12.58 5.95
CA HIS A 23 0.30 11.58 4.93
C HIS A 23 -1.13 11.04 5.04
N GLY A 24 -1.85 11.37 6.12
CA GLY A 24 -3.21 10.91 6.36
C GLY A 24 -4.28 11.96 6.07
N GLY A 25 -5.52 11.66 6.49
CA GLY A 25 -6.63 12.62 6.47
C GLY A 25 -7.04 13.09 5.08
N GLY A 26 -7.00 12.20 4.08
CA GLY A 26 -7.38 12.49 2.69
C GLY A 26 -6.24 12.95 1.78
N VAL A 27 -5.00 13.07 2.29
CA VAL A 27 -3.82 13.27 1.44
C VAL A 27 -3.52 12.00 0.64
N THR A 28 -3.30 12.14 -0.67
CA THR A 28 -2.78 11.04 -1.50
C THR A 28 -1.25 11.04 -1.46
N VAL A 29 -0.67 9.92 -1.03
CA VAL A 29 0.78 9.66 -1.08
C VAL A 29 1.11 9.04 -2.43
N VAL A 30 1.82 9.78 -3.28
CA VAL A 30 2.21 9.36 -4.62
C VAL A 30 3.59 8.71 -4.57
N ALA A 31 3.66 7.40 -4.77
CA ALA A 31 4.92 6.67 -4.92
C ALA A 31 5.53 6.96 -6.30
N SER A 32 6.57 7.78 -6.36
CA SER A 32 7.18 8.32 -7.58
C SER A 32 8.62 7.84 -7.81
N ARG A 33 8.93 6.60 -7.42
CA ARG A 33 10.27 6.02 -7.53
C ARG A 33 10.25 4.64 -8.17
N ALA A 34 10.81 4.52 -9.37
CA ALA A 34 10.86 3.24 -10.11
C ALA A 34 11.70 2.15 -9.41
N ALA A 35 12.66 2.54 -8.56
CA ALA A 35 13.53 1.62 -7.83
C ALA A 35 12.95 1.11 -6.49
N GLY A 36 11.64 1.29 -6.27
CA GLY A 36 10.95 0.85 -5.06
C GLY A 36 10.95 1.90 -3.94
N ILE A 37 10.11 1.71 -2.93
CA ILE A 37 10.05 2.52 -1.70
C ILE A 37 9.63 1.59 -0.57
N THR A 38 10.26 1.69 0.60
CA THR A 38 9.73 1.07 1.82
C THR A 38 8.96 2.12 2.62
N MET A 39 7.66 1.95 2.73
CA MET A 39 6.76 2.79 3.52
C MET A 39 6.40 2.06 4.82
N THR A 40 6.82 2.60 5.96
CA THR A 40 6.51 2.04 7.27
C THR A 40 5.30 2.76 7.85
N LEU A 41 4.23 2.02 8.16
CA LEU A 41 3.06 2.53 8.86
C LEU A 41 3.43 2.93 10.29
N PRO A 42 2.76 3.92 10.91
CA PRO A 42 2.91 4.14 12.35
C PRO A 42 2.28 2.98 13.13
N LYS A 43 2.49 2.94 14.45
CA LYS A 43 1.77 2.01 15.33
C LYS A 43 0.25 2.17 15.17
N CYS A 44 -0.47 1.07 15.02
CA CYS A 44 -1.92 1.05 14.88
C CYS A 44 -2.61 1.25 16.24
N LEU A 45 -2.98 2.49 16.53
CA LEU A 45 -3.73 2.82 17.75
C LEU A 45 -5.26 2.61 17.57
N GLY A 46 -5.73 2.28 16.37
CA GLY A 46 -7.15 2.06 16.07
C GLY A 46 -8.00 3.33 15.88
N HIS A 47 -7.39 4.52 15.82
CA HIS A 47 -8.12 5.80 15.78
C HIS A 47 -8.50 6.30 14.37
N GLY A 48 -8.83 5.42 13.43
CA GLY A 48 -9.38 5.82 12.12
C GLY A 48 -8.39 6.51 11.18
N THR A 49 -7.10 6.58 11.53
CA THR A 49 -6.03 7.06 10.64
C THR A 49 -6.07 6.30 9.33
N GLU A 50 -6.04 7.02 8.22
CA GLU A 50 -6.11 6.45 6.88
C GLU A 50 -4.96 6.95 6.02
N PHE A 51 -4.48 6.09 5.12
CA PHE A 51 -3.47 6.38 4.12
C PHE A 51 -4.00 5.95 2.76
N ASP A 52 -3.82 6.83 1.77
CA ASP A 52 -4.18 6.57 0.38
C ASP A 52 -2.93 6.67 -0.47
N ILE A 53 -2.42 5.51 -0.89
CA ILE A 53 -1.16 5.39 -1.62
C ILE A 53 -1.49 5.13 -3.09
N TYR A 54 -0.92 5.96 -3.97
CA TYR A 54 -1.06 5.85 -5.41
C TYR A 54 0.30 5.61 -6.05
N VAL A 55 0.39 4.62 -6.94
CA VAL A 55 1.61 4.36 -7.70
C VAL A 55 1.68 5.36 -8.86
N GLY A 56 2.52 6.38 -8.69
CA GLY A 56 2.75 7.44 -9.69
C GLY A 56 3.75 7.06 -10.77
N THR A 57 4.70 6.19 -10.44
CA THR A 57 5.72 5.65 -11.35
C THR A 57 5.76 4.13 -11.20
N SER A 58 5.63 3.38 -12.29
CA SER A 58 5.74 1.91 -12.27
C SER A 58 7.08 1.49 -11.68
N ILE A 59 7.04 0.49 -10.81
CA ILE A 59 8.24 -0.12 -10.26
C ILE A 59 8.94 -0.92 -11.36
N THR A 60 10.24 -0.72 -11.51
CA THR A 60 11.09 -1.42 -12.50
C THR A 60 12.22 -2.21 -11.84
N SER A 61 12.50 -1.94 -10.56
CA SER A 61 13.46 -2.70 -9.75
C SER A 61 13.07 -2.65 -8.28
N ASN A 62 13.43 -3.68 -7.52
CA ASN A 62 13.02 -3.91 -6.13
C ASN A 62 11.49 -3.97 -6.00
N ALA A 63 10.91 -3.27 -5.02
CA ALA A 63 9.48 -3.26 -4.76
C ALA A 63 9.04 -1.97 -4.07
N LEU A 64 7.76 -1.61 -4.24
CA LEU A 64 7.04 -0.78 -3.28
C LEU A 64 6.56 -1.69 -2.16
N ILE A 65 7.09 -1.47 -0.95
CA ILE A 65 6.79 -2.21 0.26
C ILE A 65 6.02 -1.28 1.18
N ILE A 66 4.86 -1.73 1.67
CA ILE A 66 4.14 -1.07 2.77
C ILE A 66 4.06 -2.07 3.92
N GLN A 67 4.60 -1.71 5.08
CA GLN A 67 4.73 -2.64 6.20
C GLN A 67 4.32 -2.00 7.53
N CYS A 68 3.89 -2.83 8.48
CA CYS A 68 3.65 -2.41 9.86
C CYS A 68 4.97 -1.97 10.53
N ALA A 69 4.86 -1.17 11.61
CA ALA A 69 6.03 -0.74 12.38
C ALA A 69 6.67 -1.86 13.21
N ASP A 70 5.89 -2.90 13.50
CA ASP A 70 6.25 -4.04 14.34
C ASP A 70 5.41 -5.27 13.95
N SER A 71 5.80 -6.44 14.47
CA SER A 71 5.14 -7.73 14.24
C SER A 71 3.90 -7.98 15.11
N VAL A 72 3.43 -6.96 15.84
CA VAL A 72 2.21 -7.04 16.66
C VAL A 72 1.01 -6.52 15.86
N ASP A 73 1.21 -5.49 15.04
CA ASP A 73 0.17 -4.98 14.15
C ASP A 73 0.01 -5.89 12.91
N VAL A 74 -1.22 -6.11 12.49
CA VAL A 74 -1.57 -6.93 11.32
C VAL A 74 -2.44 -6.17 10.33
N MET A 75 -2.50 -6.69 9.12
CA MET A 75 -3.32 -6.24 8.00
C MET A 75 -4.47 -7.23 7.78
N ALA A 76 -5.68 -6.70 7.62
CA ALA A 76 -6.88 -7.47 7.34
C ALA A 76 -7.59 -6.89 6.11
N GLY A 77 -7.71 -7.67 5.05
CA GLY A 77 -8.40 -7.22 3.84
C GLY A 77 -8.08 -8.03 2.60
N VAL A 78 -8.22 -7.37 1.45
CA VAL A 78 -8.15 -8.02 0.14
C VAL A 78 -7.32 -7.21 -0.87
N ALA A 79 -6.71 -7.93 -1.81
CA ALA A 79 -6.06 -7.38 -2.98
C ALA A 79 -6.76 -7.90 -4.25
N TYR A 80 -7.15 -6.97 -5.13
CA TYR A 80 -7.66 -7.26 -6.47
C TYR A 80 -6.58 -6.90 -7.48
N VAL A 81 -6.11 -7.90 -8.23
CA VAL A 81 -5.09 -7.76 -9.26
C VAL A 81 -5.70 -8.04 -10.62
N ALA A 82 -5.83 -7.00 -11.45
CA ALA A 82 -6.28 -7.13 -12.83
C ALA A 82 -5.21 -7.81 -13.68
N GLN A 83 -5.63 -8.78 -14.49
CA GLN A 83 -4.77 -9.57 -15.39
C GLN A 83 -4.55 -8.82 -16.71
N ASP A 84 -3.32 -8.71 -17.20
CA ASP A 84 -3.03 -7.93 -18.43
C ASP A 84 -3.64 -8.52 -19.72
N ALA A 85 -3.87 -9.83 -19.76
CA ALA A 85 -4.31 -10.55 -20.96
C ALA A 85 -5.57 -11.41 -20.74
N GLY A 86 -6.06 -11.47 -19.51
CA GLY A 86 -7.12 -12.40 -19.12
C GLY A 86 -8.51 -11.79 -19.00
N ASP A 87 -8.66 -10.47 -19.06
CA ASP A 87 -9.89 -9.73 -18.70
C ASP A 87 -10.53 -10.23 -17.39
N THR A 88 -9.68 -10.67 -16.46
CA THR A 88 -10.05 -11.31 -15.19
C THR A 88 -9.34 -10.64 -14.03
N VAL A 89 -9.82 -10.93 -12.82
CA VAL A 89 -9.24 -10.40 -11.58
C VAL A 89 -8.83 -11.57 -10.71
N ALA A 90 -7.58 -11.57 -10.26
CA ALA A 90 -7.14 -12.42 -9.16
C ALA A 90 -7.39 -11.69 -7.84
N ALA A 91 -8.11 -12.35 -6.93
CA ALA A 91 -8.38 -11.82 -5.61
C ALA A 91 -7.59 -12.61 -4.56
N TYR A 92 -6.90 -11.89 -3.67
CA TYR A 92 -6.11 -12.47 -2.58
C TYR A 92 -6.56 -11.91 -1.25
N GLU A 93 -6.72 -12.77 -0.26
CA GLU A 93 -7.01 -12.39 1.12
C GLU A 93 -5.72 -12.31 1.93
N THR A 94 -5.70 -11.46 2.96
CA THR A 94 -4.65 -11.46 3.98
C THR A 94 -4.70 -12.75 4.81
N ALA A 95 -3.55 -13.25 5.23
CA ALA A 95 -3.44 -14.23 6.30
C ALA A 95 -3.61 -13.56 7.69
N ALA A 96 -3.77 -14.35 8.74
CA ALA A 96 -3.97 -13.84 10.11
C ALA A 96 -2.79 -13.00 10.64
N ASP A 97 -1.60 -13.23 10.11
CA ASP A 97 -0.33 -12.60 10.47
C ASP A 97 0.23 -11.70 9.38
N SER A 98 -0.53 -11.41 8.32
CA SER A 98 -0.06 -10.52 7.26
C SER A 98 0.26 -9.13 7.84
N ASP A 99 1.47 -8.65 7.65
CA ASP A 99 1.95 -7.36 8.16
C ASP A 99 2.58 -6.48 7.07
N THR A 100 2.69 -7.02 5.85
CA THR A 100 3.42 -6.42 4.74
C THR A 100 2.68 -6.60 3.41
N ILE A 101 2.64 -5.54 2.61
CA ILE A 101 2.24 -5.51 1.20
C ILE A 101 3.50 -5.26 0.35
N THR A 102 3.78 -6.12 -0.64
CA THR A 102 4.92 -5.98 -1.56
C THR A 102 4.43 -5.95 -3.00
N LEU A 103 4.69 -4.85 -3.72
CA LEU A 103 4.35 -4.65 -5.13
C LEU A 103 5.63 -4.52 -5.97
N ASN A 104 5.82 -5.37 -6.99
CA ASN A 104 7.11 -5.59 -7.66
C ASN A 104 7.19 -5.08 -9.12
N GLY A 105 6.17 -4.36 -9.58
CA GLY A 105 6.05 -3.90 -10.98
C GLY A 105 5.61 -4.98 -11.97
N SER A 106 5.19 -6.16 -11.49
CA SER A 106 4.73 -7.27 -12.33
C SER A 106 3.67 -8.10 -11.61
N THR A 107 3.95 -9.35 -11.24
CA THR A 107 3.01 -10.34 -10.70
C THR A 107 2.30 -9.94 -9.41
N ARG A 108 2.81 -8.95 -8.68
CA ARG A 108 2.20 -8.44 -7.43
C ARG A 108 1.58 -7.05 -7.58
N GLY A 109 1.53 -6.46 -8.77
CA GLY A 109 1.20 -5.05 -8.93
C GLY A 109 2.41 -4.14 -8.80
N GLY A 110 2.18 -2.85 -8.57
CA GLY A 110 3.23 -1.82 -8.55
C GLY A 110 3.37 -1.12 -9.91
N ILE A 111 2.33 -1.19 -10.73
CA ILE A 111 2.23 -0.53 -12.03
C ILE A 111 1.57 0.84 -11.81
N ARG A 112 1.99 1.84 -12.58
CA ARG A 112 1.42 3.19 -12.52
C ARG A 112 -0.11 3.13 -12.65
N GLY A 113 -0.82 3.71 -11.69
CA GLY A 113 -2.27 3.63 -11.60
C GLY A 113 -2.78 2.82 -10.40
N ASP A 114 -1.97 1.88 -9.92
CA ASP A 114 -2.32 1.04 -8.77
C ASP A 114 -2.52 1.88 -7.51
N ARG A 115 -3.42 1.42 -6.63
CA ARG A 115 -3.85 2.18 -5.46
C ARG A 115 -4.06 1.27 -4.25
N ILE A 116 -3.57 1.73 -3.10
CA ILE A 116 -3.58 1.01 -1.83
C ILE A 116 -4.22 1.92 -0.79
N LYS A 117 -5.35 1.49 -0.24
CA LYS A 117 -6.04 2.18 0.85
C LYS A 117 -5.85 1.41 2.13
N ILE A 118 -5.45 2.12 3.17
CA ILE A 118 -5.13 1.54 4.48
C ILE A 118 -5.83 2.36 5.54
N LYS A 119 -6.49 1.71 6.50
CA LYS A 119 -7.20 2.40 7.59
C LYS A 119 -7.06 1.66 8.91
N ALA A 120 -6.71 2.38 9.97
CA ALA A 120 -6.74 1.84 11.33
C ALA A 120 -8.20 1.63 11.75
N VAL A 121 -8.59 0.38 11.97
CA VAL A 121 -9.99 0.01 12.31
C VAL A 121 -10.13 -0.50 13.74
N GLN A 122 -9.04 -1.03 14.30
CA GLN A 122 -8.92 -1.50 15.67
C GLN A 122 -7.45 -1.36 16.08
N ALA A 123 -7.16 -1.22 17.38
CA ALA A 123 -5.78 -1.29 17.84
C ALA A 123 -5.12 -2.60 17.35
N GLY A 124 -3.96 -2.47 16.71
CA GLY A 124 -3.26 -3.59 16.10
C GLY A 124 -3.80 -4.05 14.74
N VAL A 125 -4.84 -3.44 14.16
CA VAL A 125 -5.45 -3.90 12.90
C VAL A 125 -5.58 -2.77 11.88
N TRP A 126 -4.89 -2.94 10.77
CA TRP A 126 -5.03 -2.12 9.57
C TRP A 126 -5.96 -2.81 8.58
N SER A 127 -7.10 -2.20 8.27
CA SER A 127 -7.90 -2.60 7.13
C SER A 127 -7.20 -2.21 5.84
N VAL A 128 -7.05 -3.14 4.89
CA VAL A 128 -6.35 -2.92 3.62
C VAL A 128 -7.21 -3.23 2.41
N GLN A 129 -7.11 -2.39 1.39
CA GLN A 129 -7.69 -2.63 0.07
C GLN A 129 -6.63 -2.29 -0.97
N VAL A 130 -6.22 -3.28 -1.75
CA VAL A 130 -5.27 -3.11 -2.85
C VAL A 130 -6.02 -3.29 -4.16
N PHE A 131 -5.95 -2.30 -5.04
CA PHE A 131 -6.37 -2.40 -6.43
C PHE A 131 -5.14 -2.20 -7.30
N SER A 132 -4.74 -3.25 -8.01
CA SER A 132 -3.52 -3.24 -8.80
C SER A 132 -3.67 -3.96 -10.12
N SER A 133 -2.66 -3.84 -10.98
CA SER A 133 -2.57 -4.54 -12.26
C SER A 133 -1.33 -5.44 -12.26
N GLY A 134 -1.49 -6.70 -12.65
CA GLY A 134 -0.41 -7.67 -12.73
C GLY A 134 0.01 -7.97 -14.16
N THR A 135 1.19 -8.56 -14.31
CA THR A 135 1.63 -9.19 -15.56
C THR A 135 2.14 -10.60 -15.26
N GLY A 136 1.85 -11.55 -16.15
CA GLY A 136 2.27 -12.94 -16.00
C GLY A 136 1.29 -13.77 -15.16
N THR A 137 1.78 -14.43 -14.10
CA THR A 137 0.96 -15.18 -13.15
C THR A 137 1.02 -14.50 -11.79
N GLU A 138 -0.13 -13.96 -11.40
CA GLU A 138 -0.30 -13.11 -10.26
C GLU A 138 -0.13 -13.93 -9.00
N VAL A 139 0.49 -13.31 -8.02
CA VAL A 139 0.70 -13.90 -6.70
C VAL A 139 0.26 -12.90 -5.65
N THR A 140 -0.07 -13.40 -4.47
CA THR A 140 -0.46 -12.53 -3.36
C THR A 140 0.62 -11.47 -3.09
N PRO A 141 0.23 -10.20 -2.89
CA PRO A 141 1.14 -9.16 -2.44
C PRO A 141 1.36 -9.20 -0.92
N PHE A 142 0.54 -9.94 -0.17
CA PHE A 142 0.59 -10.00 1.29
C PHE A 142 1.63 -11.01 1.80
N ALA A 143 2.31 -10.65 2.88
CA ALA A 143 3.24 -11.52 3.60
C ALA A 143 3.33 -11.12 5.08
N ALA A 144 3.98 -11.98 5.89
CA ALA A 144 4.42 -11.71 7.26
C ALA A 144 5.96 -11.61 7.26
N THR A 145 6.49 -10.39 7.27
CA THR A 145 7.93 -10.13 7.09
C THR A 145 8.52 -9.07 8.01
N VAL A 146 7.72 -8.50 8.92
CA VAL A 146 8.19 -7.57 9.97
C VAL A 146 8.60 -8.37 11.22
#